data_AF-A0A2M9D3R4-F1
#
_entry.id   AF-A0A2M9D3R4-F1
#
_cell.length_a   1.000
_cell.length_b   1.000
_cell.length_c   1.000
_cell.angle_alpha   90.00
_cell.angle_beta   90.00
_cell.angle_gamma   90.00
#
_symmetry.space_group_name_H-M   'P 1'
#
loop_
_entity.id
_entity.type
_entity.pdbx_description
1 polymer ?
#
loop_
_entity_poly.entity_id
_entity_poly.type
_entity_poly.pdbx_seq_one_letter_code
_entity_poly.pdbx_strand_id
1 'polypeptide(L)'
;MRRFQRPAAVVSVLAIAVLLAGCSYVNRVAARLNADGRLDFATCDDRNTDSFDVEWIGPDGETVADPTSTSVVGDVATGDVFHLDARTPTAEWEFVSVRSEGLANEGNIAGHFAASELASGDWVWNQTAIFIGTVDVEHCELDEDSAR
;
A
#
# COMPACT_ATOMS: atom_id res chain seq x y z
N MET A 1 63.06 -29.33 21.27
CA MET A 1 62.24 -28.44 22.13
C MET A 1 61.83 -27.21 21.32
N ARG A 2 60.50 -26.94 21.22
CA ARG A 2 59.82 -25.67 20.81
C ARG A 2 60.11 -25.15 19.38
N ARG A 3 59.20 -24.56 18.60
CA ARG A 3 57.75 -24.28 18.65
C ARG A 3 57.37 -23.84 17.20
N PHE A 4 56.17 -24.23 16.76
CA PHE A 4 55.20 -23.48 15.93
C PHE A 4 55.70 -22.50 14.84
N GLN A 5 55.20 -22.71 13.61
CA GLN A 5 54.34 -21.72 12.92
C GLN A 5 53.64 -22.33 11.69
N ARG A 6 52.30 -22.32 11.71
CA ARG A 6 51.43 -22.44 10.53
C ARG A 6 51.30 -21.05 9.89
N PRO A 7 51.01 -20.97 8.58
CA PRO A 7 49.82 -20.21 8.17
C PRO A 7 48.96 -21.07 7.23
N ALA A 8 47.76 -21.44 7.69
CA ALA A 8 46.52 -20.75 7.35
C ALA A 8 46.00 -21.24 5.99
N ALA A 9 45.32 -22.40 6.04
CA ALA A 9 44.39 -22.78 4.99
C ALA A 9 43.29 -21.72 4.96
N VAL A 10 43.25 -20.93 3.89
CA VAL A 10 42.15 -20.03 3.59
C VAL A 10 40.97 -20.91 3.19
N VAL A 11 40.12 -21.23 4.16
CA VAL A 11 38.81 -21.81 3.87
C VAL A 11 37.92 -20.63 3.51
N SER A 12 37.76 -20.41 2.21
CA SER A 12 36.78 -19.48 1.66
C SER A 12 35.39 -19.89 2.13
N VAL A 13 34.83 -19.14 3.08
CA VAL A 13 33.42 -19.24 3.45
C VAL A 13 32.63 -18.61 2.29
N LEU A 14 32.13 -19.44 1.38
CA LEU A 14 31.06 -19.02 0.47
C LEU A 14 29.81 -18.79 1.33
N ALA A 15 29.57 -17.53 1.70
CA ALA A 15 28.27 -17.13 2.21
C ALA A 15 27.28 -17.22 1.06
N ILE A 16 26.51 -18.30 1.01
CA ILE A 16 25.32 -18.39 0.17
C ILE A 16 24.29 -17.47 0.83
N ALA A 17 24.27 -16.20 0.42
CA ALA A 17 23.16 -15.32 0.69
C ALA A 17 21.98 -15.81 -0.17
N VAL A 18 21.18 -16.72 0.40
CA VAL A 18 19.87 -17.05 -0.16
C VAL A 18 19.00 -15.81 0.04
N LEU A 19 18.95 -14.95 -0.98
CA LEU A 19 17.91 -13.94 -1.10
C LEU A 19 16.60 -14.71 -1.28
N LEU A 20 15.91 -14.98 -0.19
CA LEU A 20 14.48 -15.28 -0.21
C LEU A 20 13.79 -14.02 -0.73
N ALA A 21 13.77 -13.84 -2.05
CA ALA A 21 12.79 -13.02 -2.73
C ALA A 21 11.43 -13.72 -2.55
N GLY A 22 10.93 -13.74 -1.32
CA GLY A 22 9.51 -13.92 -1.11
C GLY A 22 8.87 -12.76 -1.86
N CYS A 23 8.01 -13.06 -2.84
CA CYS A 23 7.19 -12.06 -3.48
C CYS A 23 6.33 -11.41 -2.38
N SER A 24 6.83 -10.36 -1.74
CA SER A 24 6.00 -9.50 -0.90
C SER A 24 5.04 -8.81 -1.87
N TYR A 25 3.85 -9.37 -1.98
CA TYR A 25 2.79 -8.80 -2.81
C TYR A 25 2.33 -7.49 -2.14
N VAL A 26 2.68 -6.38 -2.76
CA VAL A 26 2.12 -5.06 -2.44
C VAL A 26 1.00 -4.84 -3.43
N ASN A 27 -0.21 -4.55 -2.94
CA ASN A 27 -1.33 -4.20 -3.83
C ASN A 27 -0.94 -2.99 -4.68
N ARG A 28 -1.22 -3.08 -5.97
CA ARG A 28 -0.87 -2.06 -6.96
C ARG A 28 -1.94 -0.97 -6.95
N VAL A 29 -1.92 -0.16 -5.90
CA VAL A 29 -2.98 0.82 -5.65
C VAL A 29 -2.39 2.20 -5.46
N ALA A 30 -3.18 3.22 -5.80
CA ALA A 30 -2.83 4.61 -5.64
C ALA A 30 -3.95 5.37 -4.92
N ALA A 31 -3.58 6.45 -4.24
CA ALA A 31 -4.53 7.38 -3.65
C ALA A 31 -4.16 8.82 -3.98
N ARG A 32 -5.17 9.68 -4.07
CA ARG A 32 -5.01 11.12 -4.24
C ARG A 32 -5.93 11.83 -3.27
N LEU A 33 -5.39 12.82 -2.54
CA LEU A 33 -6.20 13.72 -1.74
C LEU A 33 -6.57 14.95 -2.56
N ASN A 34 -7.87 15.13 -2.80
CA ASN A 34 -8.37 16.23 -3.61
C ASN A 34 -8.42 17.54 -2.82
N ALA A 35 -8.45 18.66 -3.54
CA ALA A 35 -8.52 20.01 -2.95
C ALA A 35 -9.80 20.26 -2.11
N ASP A 36 -10.86 19.48 -2.35
CA ASP A 36 -12.11 19.51 -1.57
C ASP A 36 -12.08 18.60 -0.33
N GLY A 37 -10.94 17.96 -0.08
CA GLY A 37 -10.69 17.05 1.03
C GLY A 37 -11.23 15.63 0.85
N ARG A 38 -11.76 15.27 -0.33
CA ARG A 38 -12.15 13.89 -0.64
C ARG A 38 -10.94 13.04 -1.04
N LEU A 39 -11.03 11.75 -0.79
CA LEU A 39 -10.02 10.78 -1.18
C LEU A 39 -10.45 10.07 -2.48
N ASP A 40 -9.59 10.11 -3.50
CA ASP A 40 -9.69 9.22 -4.64
C ASP A 40 -8.79 8.01 -4.43
N PHE A 41 -9.21 6.86 -4.95
CA PHE A 41 -8.49 5.61 -4.84
C PHE A 41 -8.49 4.87 -6.17
N ALA A 42 -7.37 4.26 -6.53
CA ALA A 42 -7.24 3.52 -7.79
C ALA A 42 -6.50 2.20 -7.58
N THR A 43 -6.74 1.23 -8.47
CA THR A 43 -6.16 -0.11 -8.38
C THR A 43 -5.78 -0.63 -9.76
N CYS A 44 -4.66 -1.36 -9.84
CA CYS A 44 -4.23 -2.11 -11.03
C CYS A 44 -4.56 -3.59 -10.95
N ASP A 45 -5.42 -3.96 -10.01
CA ASP A 45 -5.79 -5.34 -9.75
C ASP A 45 -7.25 -5.55 -10.14
N ASP A 46 -7.50 -6.43 -11.11
CA ASP A 46 -8.83 -6.88 -11.52
C ASP A 46 -9.41 -7.82 -10.47
N ARG A 47 -10.49 -7.42 -9.79
CA ARG A 47 -11.13 -8.24 -8.73
C ARG A 47 -12.50 -7.71 -8.33
N ASN A 48 -13.30 -8.56 -7.70
CA ASN A 48 -14.61 -8.14 -7.23
C ASN A 48 -14.54 -7.69 -5.77
N THR A 49 -15.17 -6.55 -5.48
CA THR A 49 -15.32 -6.02 -4.13
C THR A 49 -16.69 -5.39 -3.96
N ASP A 50 -17.23 -5.48 -2.75
CA ASP A 50 -18.54 -4.90 -2.44
C ASP A 50 -18.40 -3.45 -1.97
N SER A 51 -17.30 -3.12 -1.30
CA SER A 51 -17.01 -1.76 -0.85
C SER A 51 -15.51 -1.49 -0.65
N PHE A 52 -15.18 -0.21 -0.48
CA PHE A 52 -13.91 0.25 0.09
C PHE A 52 -14.16 0.95 1.42
N ASP A 53 -13.53 0.45 2.45
CA ASP A 53 -13.50 1.03 3.79
C ASP A 53 -12.26 1.90 3.94
N VAL A 54 -12.44 3.09 4.53
CA VAL A 54 -11.39 4.07 4.76
C VAL A 54 -11.29 4.37 6.23
N GLU A 55 -10.06 4.32 6.75
CA GLU A 55 -9.72 4.63 8.13
C GLU A 55 -8.60 5.67 8.18
N TRP A 56 -8.82 6.73 8.95
CA TRP A 56 -7.84 7.78 9.20
C TRP A 56 -7.18 7.55 10.55
N ILE A 57 -5.85 7.45 10.56
CA ILE A 57 -5.06 7.05 11.73
C ILE A 57 -4.21 8.22 12.19
N GLY A 58 -4.28 8.52 13.48
CA GLY A 58 -3.53 9.56 14.17
C GLY A 58 -2.08 9.19 14.43
N PRO A 59 -1.27 10.14 14.93
CA PRO A 59 0.13 9.92 15.26
C PRO A 59 0.36 8.96 16.44
N ASP A 60 -0.68 8.68 17.23
CA ASP A 60 -0.69 7.67 18.28
C ASP A 60 -1.10 6.27 17.79
N GLY A 61 -1.44 6.14 16.51
CA GLY A 61 -1.93 4.90 15.90
C GLY A 61 -3.43 4.65 16.12
N GLU A 62 -4.15 5.59 16.72
CA GLU A 62 -5.60 5.48 16.96
C GLU A 62 -6.40 6.08 15.80
N THR A 63 -7.61 5.59 15.60
CA THR A 63 -8.52 6.10 14.56
C THR A 63 -9.06 7.47 14.96
N VAL A 64 -8.86 8.48 14.11
CA VAL A 64 -9.17 9.90 14.43
C VAL A 64 -10.45 10.44 13.79
N ALA A 65 -11.15 9.61 13.01
CA ALA A 65 -12.47 9.89 12.46
C ALA A 65 -13.27 8.61 12.25
N ASP A 66 -14.60 8.72 12.21
CA ASP A 66 -15.46 7.58 11.93
C ASP A 66 -15.07 6.93 10.59
N PRO A 67 -14.84 5.60 10.56
CA PRO A 67 -14.56 4.90 9.31
C PRO A 67 -15.66 5.12 8.29
N THR A 68 -15.26 5.32 7.04
CA THR A 68 -16.20 5.55 5.94
C THR A 68 -16.17 4.36 5.00
N SER A 69 -17.33 3.93 4.49
CA SER A 69 -17.43 2.86 3.51
C SER A 69 -18.07 3.38 2.23
N THR A 70 -17.45 3.11 1.10
CA THR A 70 -17.98 3.45 -0.24
C THR A 70 -18.34 2.16 -0.95
N SER A 71 -19.62 1.99 -1.28
CA SER A 71 -20.07 0.80 -2.03
C SER A 71 -19.57 0.83 -3.47
N VAL A 72 -19.12 -0.32 -3.95
CA VAL A 72 -18.71 -0.53 -5.34
C VAL A 72 -19.77 -1.34 -6.04
N VAL A 73 -20.12 -0.94 -7.26
CA VAL A 73 -21.09 -1.67 -8.09
C VAL A 73 -20.39 -2.19 -9.34
N GLY A 74 -20.42 -3.52 -9.49
CA GLY A 74 -19.82 -4.21 -10.63
C GLY A 74 -18.37 -4.63 -10.40
N ASP A 75 -17.74 -5.13 -11.45
CA ASP A 75 -16.38 -5.66 -11.39
C ASP A 75 -15.36 -4.51 -11.38
N VAL A 76 -14.35 -4.58 -10.51
CA VAL A 76 -13.23 -3.64 -10.52
C VAL A 76 -12.24 -4.06 -11.58
N ALA A 77 -11.87 -3.11 -12.44
CA ALA A 77 -10.88 -3.28 -13.48
C ALA A 77 -9.61 -2.48 -13.18
N THR A 78 -8.51 -2.93 -13.77
CA THR A 78 -7.22 -2.27 -13.77
C THR A 78 -7.36 -0.84 -14.29
N GLY A 79 -6.89 0.11 -13.50
CA GLY A 79 -6.94 1.54 -13.82
C GLY A 79 -8.22 2.24 -13.36
N ASP A 80 -9.22 1.51 -12.83
CA ASP A 80 -10.43 2.14 -12.30
C ASP A 80 -10.10 3.13 -11.17
N VAL A 81 -10.77 4.28 -11.20
CA VAL A 81 -10.70 5.34 -10.18
C VAL A 81 -12.02 5.41 -9.43
N PHE A 82 -11.93 5.33 -8.10
CA PHE A 82 -13.04 5.39 -7.16
C PHE A 82 -13.03 6.72 -6.39
N HIS A 83 -14.15 7.43 -6.42
CA HIS A 83 -14.33 8.66 -5.64
C HIS A 83 -14.91 8.35 -4.29
N LEU A 84 -14.05 8.09 -3.31
CA LEU A 84 -14.50 7.62 -2.01
C LEU A 84 -15.31 8.69 -1.28
N ASP A 85 -16.26 8.25 -0.47
CA ASP A 85 -17.06 9.14 0.38
C ASP A 85 -16.26 9.69 1.58
N ALA A 86 -15.06 9.13 1.81
CA ALA A 86 -14.15 9.55 2.85
C ALA A 86 -13.70 11.00 2.69
N ARG A 87 -13.72 11.74 3.79
CA ARG A 87 -13.22 13.11 3.87
C ARG A 87 -12.06 13.21 4.85
N THR A 88 -11.11 14.07 4.53
CA THR A 88 -9.99 14.39 5.41
C THR A 88 -10.52 14.84 6.76
N PRO A 89 -10.04 14.26 7.88
CA PRO A 89 -10.49 14.64 9.20
C PRO A 89 -9.98 16.04 9.58
N THR A 90 -10.69 16.70 10.49
CA THR A 90 -10.20 17.96 11.09
C THR A 90 -9.14 17.74 12.16
N ALA A 91 -9.11 16.54 12.74
CA ALA A 91 -8.07 16.11 13.68
C ALA A 91 -6.75 15.85 12.94
N GLU A 92 -5.65 15.91 13.68
CA GLU A 92 -4.34 15.53 13.15
C GLU A 92 -4.32 14.03 12.81
N TRP A 93 -3.84 13.69 11.61
CA TRP A 93 -3.72 12.33 11.12
C TRP A 93 -2.36 12.14 10.47
N GLU A 94 -1.83 10.92 10.57
CA GLU A 94 -0.53 10.54 10.01
C GLU A 94 -0.69 9.65 8.77
N PHE A 95 -1.68 8.76 8.78
CA PHE A 95 -1.92 7.83 7.68
C PHE A 95 -3.40 7.68 7.35
N VAL A 96 -3.67 7.30 6.12
CA VAL A 96 -4.98 6.80 5.69
C VAL A 96 -4.83 5.39 5.15
N SER A 97 -5.70 4.51 5.61
CA SER A 97 -5.82 3.13 5.15
C SER A 97 -7.07 3.00 4.30
N VAL A 98 -6.94 2.39 3.12
CA VAL A 98 -8.07 2.00 2.28
C VAL A 98 -8.04 0.49 2.14
N ARG A 99 -9.14 -0.20 2.46
CA ARG A 99 -9.26 -1.65 2.32
C ARG A 99 -10.55 -2.01 1.62
N SER A 100 -10.49 -2.93 0.69
CA SER A 100 -11.70 -3.53 0.11
C SER A 100 -12.34 -4.51 1.09
N GLU A 101 -13.66 -4.47 1.18
CA GLU A 101 -14.45 -5.55 1.75
C GLU A 101 -15.14 -6.30 0.61
N GLY A 102 -14.89 -7.61 0.52
CA GLY A 102 -15.31 -8.40 -0.62
C GLY A 102 -15.24 -9.90 -0.40
N LEU A 103 -15.64 -10.65 -1.44
CA LEU A 103 -15.92 -12.08 -1.39
C LEU A 103 -14.75 -12.89 -0.82
N ALA A 104 -15.08 -13.80 0.11
CA ALA A 104 -14.18 -14.49 1.05
C ALA A 104 -12.95 -15.24 0.49
N ASN A 105 -12.68 -15.21 -0.82
CA ASN A 105 -11.63 -15.98 -1.49
C ASN A 105 -10.76 -15.17 -2.48
N GLU A 106 -11.02 -13.87 -2.72
CA GLU A 106 -10.29 -13.09 -3.75
C GLU A 106 -9.11 -12.27 -3.19
N GLY A 107 -8.94 -12.25 -1.86
CA GLY A 107 -7.93 -11.43 -1.19
C GLY A 107 -8.30 -9.94 -1.20
N ASN A 108 -7.68 -9.16 -0.31
CA ASN A 108 -8.09 -7.77 -0.11
C ASN A 108 -7.21 -6.80 -0.93
N ILE A 109 -7.87 -5.85 -1.61
CA ILE A 109 -7.26 -4.58 -2.02
C ILE A 109 -6.96 -3.83 -0.73
N ALA A 110 -5.72 -3.43 -0.53
CA ALA A 110 -5.39 -2.61 0.63
C ALA A 110 -4.23 -1.67 0.29
N GLY A 111 -4.37 -0.41 0.65
CA GLY A 111 -3.34 0.61 0.55
C GLY A 111 -3.21 1.38 1.85
N HIS A 112 -1.99 1.82 2.16
CA HIS A 112 -1.70 2.64 3.32
C HIS A 112 -0.81 3.80 2.88
N PHE A 113 -1.26 5.03 3.14
CA PHE A 113 -0.69 6.23 2.56
C PHE A 113 -0.41 7.27 3.64
N ALA A 114 0.78 7.86 3.64
CA ALA A 114 1.15 8.88 4.61
C ALA A 114 0.57 10.25 4.23
N ALA A 115 0.18 11.02 5.25
CA ALA A 115 -0.32 12.37 5.08
C ALA A 115 0.66 13.29 4.34
N SER A 116 1.96 13.13 4.61
CA SER A 116 3.03 13.91 3.99
C SER A 116 3.16 13.68 2.48
N GLU A 117 2.82 12.48 1.99
CA GLU A 117 2.89 12.13 0.57
C GLU A 117 1.66 12.66 -0.18
N LEU A 118 0.48 12.51 0.44
CA LEU A 118 -0.80 12.94 -0.13
C LEU A 118 -0.96 14.48 -0.17
N ALA A 119 -0.17 15.23 0.60
CA ALA A 119 -0.24 16.69 0.66
C ALA A 119 0.05 17.40 -0.68
N SER A 120 0.64 16.70 -1.66
CA SER A 120 0.92 17.23 -3.00
C SER A 120 -0.33 17.45 -3.84
N GLY A 121 -1.41 16.69 -3.58
CA GLY A 121 -2.56 16.59 -4.47
C GLY A 121 -2.32 15.75 -5.73
N ASP A 122 -1.13 15.16 -5.88
CA ASP A 122 -0.81 14.20 -6.93
C ASP A 122 -1.19 12.77 -6.49
N TRP A 123 -1.22 11.85 -7.46
CA TRP A 123 -1.39 10.42 -7.17
C TRP A 123 -0.16 9.86 -6.44
N VAL A 124 -0.41 9.24 -5.29
CA VAL A 124 0.59 8.54 -4.49
C VAL A 124 0.34 7.05 -4.60
N TRP A 125 1.36 6.31 -5.06
CA TRP A 125 1.31 4.85 -5.13
C TRP A 125 1.67 4.22 -3.79
N ASN A 126 1.00 3.14 -3.44
CA ASN A 126 1.24 2.41 -2.21
C ASN A 126 2.65 1.81 -2.21
N GLN A 127 3.45 2.12 -1.19
CA GLN A 127 4.85 1.66 -1.09
C GLN A 127 5.07 0.62 0.01
N THR A 128 4.02 0.23 0.74
CA THR A 128 4.16 -0.60 1.94
C THR A 128 4.21 -2.09 1.59
N ALA A 129 5.43 -2.64 1.49
CA ALA A 129 5.67 -4.07 1.70
C ALA A 129 5.83 -4.34 3.20
N ILE A 130 5.16 -5.38 3.71
CA ILE A 130 5.19 -5.78 5.13
C ILE A 130 6.63 -6.13 5.62
N PHE A 131 7.61 -6.28 4.72
CA PHE A 131 8.98 -6.66 5.06
C PHE A 131 10.05 -5.82 4.34
N ILE A 132 10.59 -4.82 5.06
CA ILE A 132 11.87 -4.12 4.83
C ILE A 132 12.01 -3.38 3.49
N GLY A 133 11.66 -2.09 3.51
CA GLY A 133 11.98 -1.11 2.46
C GLY A 133 10.78 -0.67 1.62
N THR A 134 10.93 0.45 0.91
CA THR A 134 10.00 0.88 -0.14
C THR A 134 10.17 -0.04 -1.33
N VAL A 135 9.14 -0.82 -1.65
CA VAL A 135 9.12 -1.63 -2.88
C VAL A 135 8.47 -0.77 -3.95
N ASP A 136 9.20 -0.52 -5.05
CA ASP A 136 8.61 0.12 -6.23
C ASP A 136 7.54 -0.81 -6.79
N VAL A 137 6.32 -0.32 -6.86
CA VAL A 137 5.17 -1.10 -7.30
C VAL A 137 4.93 -0.80 -8.77
N GLU A 138 4.63 -1.80 -9.57
CA GLU A 138 4.37 -1.57 -10.99
C GLU A 138 3.10 -0.72 -11.14
N HIS A 139 3.24 0.50 -11.67
CA HIS A 139 2.11 1.40 -11.90
C HIS A 139 1.34 0.97 -13.16
N CYS A 140 0.01 1.06 -13.14
CA CYS A 140 -0.83 1.01 -14.33
C CYS A 140 -1.24 2.42 -14.76
N GLU A 141 -1.74 2.53 -15.99
CA GLU A 141 -2.43 3.74 -16.44
C GLU A 141 -3.76 3.86 -15.69
N LEU A 142 -4.05 5.05 -15.16
CA LEU A 142 -5.29 5.34 -14.45
C LEU A 142 -6.29 5.94 -15.41
N ASP A 143 -7.49 5.37 -15.46
CA ASP A 143 -8.60 5.91 -16.22
C ASP A 143 -9.35 6.94 -15.35
N GLU A 144 -8.93 8.19 -15.40
CA GLU A 144 -9.58 9.26 -14.61
C GLU A 144 -11.03 9.54 -15.02
N ASP A 145 -11.47 9.04 -16.18
CA ASP A 145 -12.85 9.13 -16.64
C ASP A 145 -13.72 7.94 -16.17
N SER A 146 -13.11 6.88 -15.62
CA SER A 146 -13.79 5.68 -15.12
C SER A 146 -14.51 5.85 -13.78
N ALA A 147 -14.53 7.05 -13.22
CA ALA A 147 -15.15 7.45 -11.95
C ALA A 147 -16.37 6.59 -11.55
N ARG A 148 -16.15 5.67 -10.59
CA ARG A 148 -17.19 4.81 -9.99
C ARG A 148 -17.46 5.15 -8.53
#